data_AF-A0AAJ6AG48-F1
#
_entry.id   AF-A0AAJ6AG48-F1
#
_cell.length_a   1.000
_cell.length_b   1.000
_cell.length_c   1.000
_cell.angle_alpha   90.00
_cell.angle_beta   90.00
_cell.angle_gamma   90.00
#
_symmetry.space_group_name_H-M   'P 1'
#
loop_
_entity.id
_entity.type
_entity.pdbx_description
1 polymer ?
#
loop_
_entity_poly.entity_id
_entity_poly.type
_entity_poly.pdbx_seq_one_letter_code
_entity_poly.pdbx_strand_id
1 'polypeptide(L)'
;MSAATVAPTETATVPRANSFARVPAAFRLQFAVPTMLIGVPVMVFLIAWAIALGLGATIHVMADETIEDPIYTGAGQATLWSLGFMAAYAASHTFPFSLALSFSRRTFVIGAILSFAAVSAGFGLAASLMAWLERATDGLGFNTYVFDLPFLTQGEGNSIPLLGVVAALLCLVVMLFGFGVVLLYLRLGLARLWTLILSVIVVIAGAAILVTLNEGWSRVWEWLVQQNALSISGWLLLVAAVQSVVTYLMIRKATSRG
;
A
#
# COMPACT_ATOMS: atom_id res chain seq x y z
N MET A 1 -50.17 -54.08 11.47
CA MET A 1 -49.31 -52.97 11.92
C MET A 1 -47.90 -53.27 11.45
N SER A 2 -47.45 -52.65 10.36
CA SER A 2 -46.15 -52.90 9.73
C SER A 2 -45.16 -51.86 10.23
N ALA A 3 -44.08 -52.31 10.88
CA ALA A 3 -43.02 -51.45 11.39
C ALA A 3 -42.10 -51.04 10.23
N ALA A 4 -42.09 -49.76 9.88
CA ALA A 4 -41.16 -49.21 8.91
C ALA A 4 -39.77 -49.06 9.57
N THR A 5 -38.83 -49.88 9.11
CA THR A 5 -37.42 -49.81 9.48
C THR A 5 -36.81 -48.54 8.88
N VAL A 6 -36.50 -47.55 9.71
CA VAL A 6 -35.80 -46.32 9.29
C VAL A 6 -34.33 -46.67 9.07
N ALA A 7 -33.86 -46.58 7.83
CA ALA A 7 -32.46 -46.77 7.49
C ALA A 7 -31.58 -45.64 8.09
N PRO A 8 -30.33 -45.92 8.48
CA PRO A 8 -29.45 -44.89 9.02
C PRO A 8 -29.11 -43.88 7.93
N THR A 9 -29.34 -42.59 8.19
CA THR A 9 -28.95 -41.53 7.28
C THR A 9 -27.42 -41.45 7.30
N GLU A 10 -26.79 -42.00 6.27
CA GLU A 10 -25.35 -41.87 6.05
C GLU A 10 -25.03 -40.38 5.89
N THR A 11 -24.50 -39.76 6.94
CA THR A 11 -24.02 -38.38 6.88
C THR A 11 -22.84 -38.35 5.92
N ALA A 12 -23.11 -38.01 4.65
CA ALA A 12 -22.08 -37.75 3.67
C ALA A 12 -21.11 -36.72 4.26
N THR A 13 -19.90 -37.16 4.54
CA THR A 13 -18.82 -36.29 4.98
C THR A 13 -18.44 -35.44 3.79
N VAL A 14 -19.09 -34.26 3.66
CA VAL A 14 -18.70 -33.26 2.66
C VAL A 14 -17.21 -33.01 2.88
N PRO A 15 -16.34 -33.32 1.89
CA PRO A 15 -14.92 -33.07 2.04
C PRO A 15 -14.78 -31.59 2.35
N ARG A 16 -14.15 -31.24 3.49
CA ARG A 16 -13.81 -29.85 3.80
C ARG A 16 -12.83 -29.39 2.72
N ALA A 17 -13.37 -28.87 1.61
CA ALA A 17 -12.58 -28.34 0.52
C ALA A 17 -11.61 -27.31 1.12
N ASN A 18 -10.32 -27.57 0.95
CA ASN A 18 -9.28 -26.79 1.60
C ASN A 18 -9.45 -25.32 1.19
N SER A 19 -9.81 -24.44 2.13
CA SER A 19 -10.14 -23.03 1.87
C SER A 19 -9.00 -22.27 1.19
N PHE A 20 -7.76 -22.76 1.36
CA PHE A 20 -6.56 -22.27 0.71
C PHE A 20 -6.47 -22.59 -0.79
N ALA A 21 -7.10 -23.66 -1.26
CA ALA A 21 -7.13 -24.02 -2.69
C ALA A 21 -7.86 -22.97 -3.55
N ARG A 22 -8.68 -22.11 -2.92
CA ARG A 22 -9.40 -21.01 -3.59
C ARG A 22 -8.64 -19.67 -3.57
N VAL A 23 -7.47 -19.60 -2.93
CA VAL A 23 -6.66 -18.36 -2.87
C VAL A 23 -6.25 -17.87 -4.27
N PRO A 24 -5.81 -18.73 -5.21
CA PRO A 24 -5.49 -18.29 -6.57
C PRO A 24 -6.70 -17.70 -7.31
N ALA A 25 -7.89 -18.24 -7.08
CA ALA A 25 -9.13 -17.70 -7.65
C ALA A 25 -9.50 -16.35 -7.03
N ALA A 26 -9.31 -16.17 -5.72
CA ALA A 26 -9.51 -14.89 -5.04
C ALA A 26 -8.48 -13.83 -5.47
N PHE A 27 -7.23 -14.22 -5.74
CA PHE A 27 -6.22 -13.34 -6.34
C PHE A 27 -6.66 -12.87 -7.73
N ARG A 28 -7.09 -13.81 -8.60
CA ARG A 28 -7.61 -13.48 -9.94
C ARG A 28 -8.84 -12.57 -9.89
N LEU A 29 -9.69 -12.73 -8.86
CA LEU A 29 -10.86 -11.88 -8.67
C LEU A 29 -10.50 -10.41 -8.46
N GLN A 30 -9.37 -10.10 -7.80
CA GLN A 30 -8.91 -8.71 -7.65
C GLN A 30 -8.54 -8.07 -8.99
N PHE A 31 -8.15 -8.89 -9.97
CA PHE A 31 -7.85 -8.47 -11.33
C PHE A 31 -9.02 -8.70 -12.30
N ALA A 32 -10.21 -9.05 -11.81
CA ALA A 32 -11.40 -9.13 -12.67
C ALA A 32 -11.74 -7.75 -13.27
N VAL A 33 -11.40 -6.67 -12.55
CA VAL A 33 -11.42 -5.29 -13.06
C VAL A 33 -10.02 -4.69 -12.87
N PRO A 34 -9.06 -5.01 -13.77
CA PRO A 34 -7.67 -4.57 -13.62
C PRO A 34 -7.54 -3.05 -13.70
N THR A 35 -8.53 -2.39 -14.32
CA THR A 35 -8.64 -0.93 -14.44
C THR A 35 -8.58 -0.22 -13.09
N MET A 36 -9.10 -0.83 -12.00
CA MET A 36 -9.11 -0.16 -10.70
C MET A 36 -7.75 -0.18 -10.00
N LEU A 37 -7.08 -1.34 -9.95
CA LEU A 37 -5.79 -1.46 -9.25
C LEU A 37 -4.58 -1.02 -10.08
N ILE A 38 -4.70 -1.00 -11.41
CA ILE A 38 -3.58 -0.67 -12.32
C ILE A 38 -3.93 0.55 -13.17
N GLY A 39 -5.07 0.54 -13.85
CA GLY A 39 -5.43 1.58 -14.82
C GLY A 39 -5.54 2.98 -14.21
N VAL A 40 -6.32 3.14 -13.15
CA VAL A 40 -6.51 4.44 -12.48
C VAL A 40 -5.20 4.98 -11.90
N PRO A 41 -4.40 4.21 -11.13
CA PRO A 41 -3.12 4.71 -10.63
C PRO A 41 -2.13 5.10 -11.72
N VAL A 42 -2.07 4.35 -12.83
CA VAL A 42 -1.21 4.71 -13.98
C VAL A 42 -1.71 5.98 -14.66
N MET A 43 -3.02 6.15 -14.85
CA MET A 43 -3.57 7.37 -15.43
C MET A 43 -3.28 8.59 -14.53
N VAL A 44 -3.50 8.47 -13.22
CA VAL A 44 -3.19 9.53 -12.24
C VAL A 44 -1.71 9.86 -12.26
N PHE A 45 -0.84 8.83 -12.33
CA PHE A 45 0.59 9.02 -12.48
C PHE A 45 0.93 9.84 -13.73
N LEU A 46 0.46 9.43 -14.90
CA LEU A 46 0.79 10.07 -16.17
C LEU A 46 0.36 11.54 -16.18
N ILE A 47 -0.81 11.86 -15.64
CA ILE A 47 -1.29 13.24 -15.53
C ILE A 47 -0.42 14.05 -14.56
N ALA A 48 -0.14 13.52 -13.36
CA ALA A 48 0.70 14.21 -12.38
C ALA A 48 2.14 14.42 -12.89
N TRP A 49 2.68 13.42 -13.59
CA TRP A 49 4.00 13.46 -14.22
C TRP A 49 4.04 14.47 -15.37
N ALA A 50 3.02 14.51 -16.22
CA ALA A 50 2.91 15.51 -17.29
C ALA A 50 2.82 16.95 -16.73
N ILE A 51 2.06 17.16 -15.65
CA ILE A 51 1.99 18.45 -14.96
C ILE A 51 3.36 18.83 -14.39
N ALA A 52 4.03 17.90 -13.71
CA ALA A 52 5.34 18.13 -13.12
C ALA A 52 6.40 18.48 -14.17
N LEU A 53 6.40 17.79 -15.31
CA LEU A 53 7.24 18.12 -16.46
C LEU A 53 6.89 19.49 -17.06
N GLY A 54 5.60 19.79 -17.22
CA GLY A 54 5.16 21.10 -17.71
C GLY A 54 5.63 22.24 -16.81
N LEU A 55 5.59 22.04 -15.49
CA LEU A 55 6.12 22.99 -14.52
C LEU A 55 7.65 23.11 -14.64
N GLY A 56 8.39 22.00 -14.65
CA GLY A 56 9.85 21.99 -14.79
C GLY A 56 10.31 22.71 -16.07
N ALA A 57 9.67 22.42 -17.20
CA ALA A 57 9.96 23.07 -18.48
C ALA A 57 9.63 24.57 -18.45
N THR A 58 8.51 24.97 -17.85
CA THR A 58 8.13 26.39 -17.74
C THR A 58 9.11 27.16 -16.86
N ILE A 59 9.52 26.58 -15.73
CA ILE A 59 10.52 27.19 -14.84
C ILE A 59 11.85 27.36 -15.58
N HIS A 60 12.29 26.37 -16.36
CA HIS A 60 13.50 26.48 -17.18
C HIS A 60 13.43 27.55 -18.26
N VAL A 61 12.27 27.76 -18.90
CA VAL A 61 12.08 28.81 -19.92
C VAL A 61 12.02 30.21 -19.29
N MET A 62 11.48 30.33 -18.07
CA MET A 62 11.31 31.60 -17.36
C MET A 62 12.54 32.02 -16.55
N ALA A 63 13.47 31.11 -16.28
CA ALA A 63 14.69 31.42 -15.57
C ALA A 63 15.66 32.18 -16.49
N ASP A 64 16.08 33.38 -16.07
CA ASP A 64 17.08 34.20 -16.78
C ASP A 64 18.48 33.56 -16.74
N GLU A 65 18.74 32.68 -15.78
CA GLU A 65 19.99 31.93 -15.62
C GLU A 65 19.74 30.41 -15.68
N THR A 66 20.78 29.65 -16.06
CA THR A 66 20.68 28.18 -16.07
C THR A 66 20.50 27.68 -14.65
N ILE A 67 19.42 26.95 -14.38
CA ILE A 67 19.14 26.39 -13.06
C ILE A 67 20.16 25.29 -12.75
N GLU A 68 21.13 25.61 -11.89
CA GLU A 68 22.16 24.66 -11.45
C GLU A 68 21.58 23.62 -10.48
N ASP A 69 20.61 24.01 -9.65
CA ASP A 69 19.99 23.12 -8.66
C ASP A 69 18.91 22.20 -9.25
N PRO A 70 18.97 20.87 -9.02
CA PRO A 70 17.96 19.93 -9.47
C PRO A 70 16.56 20.22 -8.92
N ILE A 71 15.55 20.10 -9.77
CA ILE A 71 14.14 20.23 -9.39
C ILE A 71 13.58 18.83 -9.06
N TYR A 72 13.37 18.55 -7.78
CA TYR A 72 12.70 17.33 -7.33
C TYR A 72 11.18 17.51 -7.28
N THR A 73 10.46 16.69 -8.02
CA THR A 73 8.99 16.74 -8.06
C THR A 73 8.36 15.73 -7.11
N GLY A 74 7.19 16.08 -6.57
CA GLY A 74 6.38 15.17 -5.76
C GLY A 74 5.44 14.28 -6.57
N ALA A 75 5.55 14.22 -7.90
CA ALA A 75 4.52 13.63 -8.77
C ALA A 75 4.24 12.14 -8.48
N GLY A 76 5.27 11.38 -8.08
CA GLY A 76 5.11 9.98 -7.68
C GLY A 76 4.17 9.76 -6.48
N GLN A 77 3.94 10.77 -5.64
CA GLN A 77 3.01 10.69 -4.51
C GLN A 77 1.55 10.55 -4.95
N ALA A 78 1.17 11.12 -6.10
CA ALA A 78 -0.19 11.01 -6.61
C ALA A 78 -0.58 9.54 -6.85
N THR A 79 0.34 8.76 -7.42
CA THR A 79 0.18 7.33 -7.64
C THR A 79 0.05 6.57 -6.32
N LEU A 80 0.90 6.87 -5.34
CA LEU A 80 0.87 6.24 -4.02
C LEU A 80 -0.50 6.39 -3.35
N TRP A 81 -1.04 7.60 -3.29
CA TRP A 81 -2.35 7.84 -2.68
C TRP A 81 -3.49 7.23 -3.48
N SER A 82 -3.41 7.27 -4.82
CA SER A 82 -4.40 6.61 -5.68
C SER A 82 -4.49 5.10 -5.42
N LEU A 83 -3.35 4.42 -5.24
CA LEU A 83 -3.31 3.00 -4.88
C LEU A 83 -3.97 2.73 -3.53
N GLY A 84 -3.72 3.59 -2.53
CA GLY A 84 -4.38 3.53 -1.23
C GLY A 84 -5.92 3.62 -1.34
N PHE A 85 -6.42 4.55 -2.13
CA PHE A 85 -7.86 4.70 -2.37
C PHE A 85 -8.45 3.50 -3.13
N MET A 86 -7.74 2.95 -4.11
CA MET A 86 -8.20 1.77 -4.85
C MET A 86 -8.21 0.51 -3.96
N ALA A 87 -7.24 0.37 -3.05
CA ALA A 87 -7.25 -0.68 -2.06
C ALA A 87 -8.41 -0.52 -1.05
N ALA A 88 -8.72 0.70 -0.62
CA ALA A 88 -9.89 1.02 0.19
C ALA A 88 -11.21 0.71 -0.56
N TYR A 89 -11.26 0.98 -1.87
CA TYR A 89 -12.39 0.63 -2.72
C TYR A 89 -12.60 -0.88 -2.80
N ALA A 90 -11.52 -1.66 -2.96
CA ALA A 90 -11.58 -3.11 -2.98
C ALA A 90 -12.17 -3.70 -1.68
N ALA A 91 -11.89 -3.08 -0.51
CA ALA A 91 -12.46 -3.50 0.77
C ALA A 91 -13.97 -3.26 0.88
N SER A 92 -14.49 -2.19 0.26
CA SER A 92 -15.90 -1.79 0.39
C SER A 92 -16.80 -2.40 -0.70
N HIS A 93 -16.30 -2.55 -1.93
CA HIS A 93 -17.12 -2.94 -3.08
C HIS A 93 -16.83 -4.38 -3.57
N THR A 94 -15.56 -4.78 -3.61
CA THR A 94 -15.20 -6.14 -4.05
C THR A 94 -15.48 -7.20 -2.99
N PHE A 95 -15.42 -6.82 -1.71
CA PHE A 95 -15.66 -7.76 -0.61
C PHE A 95 -17.10 -8.33 -0.61
N PRO A 96 -18.19 -7.53 -0.63
CA PRO A 96 -19.56 -8.08 -0.70
C PRO A 96 -19.79 -8.97 -1.93
N PHE A 97 -19.24 -8.60 -3.09
CA PHE A 97 -19.33 -9.38 -4.32
C PHE A 97 -18.64 -10.76 -4.18
N SER A 98 -17.47 -10.81 -3.54
CA SER A 98 -16.78 -12.08 -3.28
C SER A 98 -17.59 -13.04 -2.41
N LEU A 99 -18.37 -12.51 -1.46
CA LEU A 99 -19.24 -13.32 -0.61
C LEU A 99 -20.42 -13.90 -1.40
N ALA A 100 -20.97 -13.13 -2.35
CA ALA A 100 -22.00 -13.62 -3.26
C ALA A 100 -21.50 -14.78 -4.14
N LEU A 101 -20.21 -14.77 -4.50
CA LEU A 101 -19.53 -15.86 -5.21
C LEU A 101 -19.09 -17.03 -4.30
N SER A 102 -19.61 -17.12 -3.07
CA SER A 102 -19.29 -18.18 -2.09
C SER A 102 -17.82 -18.26 -1.69
N PHE A 103 -17.07 -17.16 -1.75
CA PHE A 103 -15.73 -17.09 -1.14
C PHE A 103 -15.82 -16.87 0.37
N SER A 104 -14.87 -17.46 1.11
CA SER A 104 -14.73 -17.17 2.54
C SER A 104 -14.06 -15.81 2.76
N ARG A 105 -14.42 -15.11 3.83
CA ARG A 105 -13.79 -13.84 4.24
C ARG A 105 -12.28 -13.94 4.36
N ARG A 106 -11.77 -15.10 4.81
CA ARG A 106 -10.33 -15.37 4.96
C ARG A 106 -9.63 -15.51 3.61
N THR A 107 -10.24 -16.26 2.69
CA THR A 107 -9.70 -16.46 1.34
C THR A 107 -9.62 -15.13 0.59
N PHE A 108 -10.64 -14.27 0.72
CA PHE A 108 -10.64 -12.95 0.09
C PHE A 108 -9.48 -12.07 0.57
N VAL A 109 -9.26 -11.97 1.88
CA VAL A 109 -8.21 -11.08 2.42
C VAL A 109 -6.81 -11.58 2.12
N ILE A 110 -6.57 -12.89 2.15
CA ILE A 110 -5.29 -13.44 1.69
C ILE A 110 -5.09 -13.12 0.20
N GLY A 111 -6.13 -13.28 -0.63
CA GLY A 111 -6.10 -12.90 -2.04
C GLY A 111 -5.79 -11.42 -2.25
N ALA A 112 -6.45 -10.53 -1.48
CA ALA A 112 -6.24 -9.09 -1.54
C ALA A 112 -4.79 -8.70 -1.18
N ILE A 113 -4.25 -9.22 -0.06
CA ILE A 113 -2.88 -8.94 0.37
C ILE A 113 -1.87 -9.40 -0.70
N LEU A 114 -2.07 -10.59 -1.29
CA LEU A 114 -1.22 -11.09 -2.37
C LEU A 114 -1.32 -10.23 -3.63
N SER A 115 -2.52 -9.79 -4.00
CA SER A 115 -2.73 -8.88 -5.13
C SER A 115 -2.05 -7.53 -4.90
N PHE A 116 -2.13 -6.97 -3.69
CA PHE A 116 -1.45 -5.72 -3.35
C PHE A 116 0.07 -5.88 -3.39
N ALA A 117 0.61 -7.00 -2.90
CA ALA A 117 2.04 -7.29 -3.00
C ALA A 117 2.51 -7.37 -4.46
N ALA A 118 1.74 -8.04 -5.33
CA ALA A 118 2.05 -8.15 -6.75
C ALA A 118 1.99 -6.78 -7.48
N VAL A 119 0.92 -6.01 -7.25
CA VAL A 119 0.78 -4.66 -7.83
C VAL A 119 1.91 -3.75 -7.35
N SER A 120 2.20 -3.75 -6.06
CA SER A 120 3.25 -2.94 -5.47
C SER A 120 4.63 -3.29 -6.00
N ALA A 121 4.93 -4.58 -6.19
CA ALA A 121 6.17 -5.01 -6.84
C ALA A 121 6.28 -4.49 -8.29
N GLY A 122 5.18 -4.52 -9.05
CA GLY A 122 5.13 -3.95 -10.39
C GLY A 122 5.42 -2.44 -10.41
N PHE A 123 4.81 -1.68 -9.51
CA PHE A 123 5.06 -0.24 -9.38
C PHE A 123 6.48 0.08 -8.91
N GLY A 124 7.05 -0.71 -7.99
CA GLY A 124 8.43 -0.54 -7.57
C GLY A 124 9.43 -0.82 -8.69
N LEU A 125 9.19 -1.84 -9.52
CA LEU A 125 9.98 -2.10 -10.72
C LEU A 125 9.88 -0.94 -11.72
N ALA A 126 8.66 -0.44 -11.97
CA ALA A 126 8.47 0.72 -12.85
C ALA A 126 9.19 1.97 -12.32
N ALA A 127 9.14 2.23 -11.01
CA ALA A 127 9.86 3.33 -10.38
C ALA A 127 11.39 3.21 -10.54
N SER A 128 11.96 2.01 -10.36
CA SER A 128 13.39 1.78 -10.64
C SER A 128 13.76 2.06 -12.09
N LEU A 129 12.92 1.61 -13.04
CA LEU A 129 13.18 1.84 -14.47
C LEU A 129 13.10 3.33 -14.83
N MET A 130 12.11 4.05 -14.27
CA MET A 130 11.99 5.49 -14.46
C MET A 130 13.17 6.25 -13.84
N ALA A 131 13.63 5.88 -12.64
CA ALA A 131 14.82 6.50 -12.04
C ALA A 131 16.08 6.29 -12.89
N TRP A 132 16.25 5.11 -13.49
CA TRP A 132 17.32 4.85 -14.46
C TRP A 132 17.21 5.75 -15.70
N LEU A 133 15.99 5.92 -16.23
CA LEU A 133 15.73 6.78 -17.38
C LEU A 133 16.01 8.26 -17.05
N GLU A 134 15.57 8.74 -15.90
CA GLU A 134 15.83 10.11 -15.43
C GLU A 134 17.32 10.38 -15.28
N ARG A 135 18.07 9.43 -14.72
CA ARG A 135 19.53 9.54 -14.60
C ARG A 135 20.22 9.54 -15.96
N ALA A 136 19.75 8.72 -16.91
CA ALA A 136 20.32 8.64 -18.25
C ALA A 136 19.99 9.86 -19.13
N THR A 137 18.99 10.66 -18.74
CA THR A 137 18.50 11.83 -19.47
C THR A 137 18.83 13.15 -18.77
N ASP A 138 19.71 13.12 -17.77
CA ASP A 138 20.09 14.28 -16.95
C ASP A 138 18.87 15.06 -16.44
N GLY A 139 17.90 14.33 -15.85
CA GLY A 139 16.67 14.92 -15.32
C GLY A 139 15.66 15.26 -16.41
N LEU A 140 15.42 14.32 -17.33
CA LEU A 140 14.44 14.45 -18.42
C LEU A 140 14.70 15.65 -19.35
N GLY A 141 15.97 16.08 -19.45
CA GLY A 141 16.42 17.24 -20.24
C GLY A 141 16.16 18.61 -19.61
N PHE A 142 15.56 18.66 -18.42
CA PHE A 142 15.18 19.88 -17.71
C PHE A 142 15.63 19.85 -16.23
N ASN A 143 16.71 19.13 -15.91
CA ASN A 143 17.22 18.97 -14.54
C ASN A 143 16.10 18.62 -13.51
N THR A 144 15.08 17.89 -13.96
CA THR A 144 13.84 17.62 -13.22
C THR A 144 13.72 16.13 -12.94
N TYR A 145 13.58 15.77 -11.66
CA TYR A 145 13.60 14.38 -11.20
C TYR A 145 12.30 14.04 -10.46
N VAL A 146 11.73 12.87 -10.73
CA VAL A 146 10.53 12.37 -10.04
C VAL A 146 10.87 11.15 -9.18
N PHE A 147 11.76 10.29 -9.66
CA PHE A 147 12.14 9.04 -9.00
C PHE A 147 13.61 8.99 -8.61
N ASP A 148 14.54 9.57 -9.37
CA ASP A 148 15.97 9.56 -8.99
C ASP A 148 16.27 10.55 -7.85
N LEU A 149 15.96 10.13 -6.62
CA LEU A 149 16.18 10.90 -5.40
C LEU A 149 17.55 10.55 -4.79
N PRO A 150 18.53 11.48 -4.74
CA PRO A 150 19.89 11.17 -4.30
C PRO A 150 19.97 10.52 -2.93
N PHE A 151 19.10 10.91 -2.00
CA PHE A 151 19.08 10.35 -0.65
C PHE A 151 18.69 8.85 -0.59
N LEU A 152 18.13 8.30 -1.68
CA LEU A 152 17.76 6.87 -1.81
C LEU A 152 18.58 6.14 -2.88
N THR A 153 19.16 6.88 -3.83
CA THR A 153 19.85 6.29 -4.99
C THR A 153 21.37 6.46 -4.96
N GLN A 154 21.90 7.32 -4.09
CA GLN A 154 23.33 7.61 -3.95
C GLN A 154 23.79 7.47 -2.50
N GLY A 155 25.03 7.00 -2.29
CA GLY A 155 25.61 6.78 -0.96
C GLY A 155 25.60 5.32 -0.49
N GLU A 156 26.17 5.08 0.68
CA GLU A 156 26.31 3.72 1.24
C GLU A 156 24.95 3.13 1.64
N GLY A 157 24.62 1.96 1.08
CA GLY A 157 23.32 1.34 1.30
C GLY A 157 22.16 1.96 0.49
N ASN A 158 22.49 2.77 -0.53
CA ASN A 158 21.54 3.38 -1.46
C ASN A 158 21.84 2.90 -2.89
N SER A 159 20.78 2.64 -3.67
CA SER A 159 20.91 2.27 -5.08
C SER A 159 19.56 2.38 -5.78
N ILE A 160 19.56 2.55 -7.11
CA ILE A 160 18.31 2.61 -7.89
C ILE A 160 17.43 1.36 -7.68
N PRO A 161 17.97 0.11 -7.71
CA PRO A 161 17.13 -1.06 -7.42
C PRO A 161 16.48 -1.01 -6.04
N LEU A 162 17.20 -0.48 -5.05
CA LEU A 162 16.72 -0.39 -3.67
C LEU A 162 15.68 0.73 -3.49
N LEU A 163 15.78 1.83 -4.23
CA LEU A 163 14.70 2.81 -4.38
C LEU A 163 13.41 2.11 -4.87
N GLY A 164 13.49 1.23 -5.86
CA GLY A 164 12.32 0.46 -6.31
C GLY A 164 11.74 -0.45 -5.22
N VAL A 165 12.60 -1.04 -4.37
CA VAL A 165 12.15 -1.81 -3.20
C VAL A 165 11.44 -0.90 -2.20
N VAL A 166 12.00 0.28 -1.89
CA VAL A 166 11.34 1.29 -1.04
C VAL A 166 9.99 1.69 -1.63
N ALA A 167 9.92 1.97 -2.93
CA ALA A 167 8.69 2.34 -3.63
C ALA A 167 7.65 1.20 -3.60
N ALA A 168 8.06 -0.05 -3.83
CA ALA A 168 7.18 -1.21 -3.71
C ALA A 168 6.64 -1.37 -2.28
N LEU A 169 7.50 -1.30 -1.27
CA LEU A 169 7.07 -1.45 0.12
C LEU A 169 6.17 -0.29 0.57
N LEU A 170 6.45 0.93 0.11
CA LEU A 170 5.61 2.09 0.38
C LEU A 170 4.23 1.96 -0.26
N CYS A 171 4.15 1.54 -1.53
CA CYS A 171 2.89 1.19 -2.19
C CYS A 171 2.12 0.15 -1.36
N LEU A 172 2.80 -0.91 -0.93
CA LEU A 172 2.19 -2.00 -0.17
C LEU A 172 1.62 -1.51 1.16
N VAL A 173 2.40 -0.73 1.93
CA VAL A 173 1.95 -0.15 3.22
C VAL A 173 0.74 0.75 3.01
N VAL A 174 0.74 1.62 2.00
CA VAL A 174 -0.38 2.53 1.73
C VAL A 174 -1.64 1.76 1.31
N MET A 175 -1.50 0.73 0.46
CA MET A 175 -2.61 -0.13 0.05
C MET A 175 -3.18 -0.91 1.24
N LEU A 176 -2.32 -1.53 2.06
CA LEU A 176 -2.74 -2.25 3.27
C LEU A 176 -3.41 -1.30 4.28
N PHE A 177 -2.90 -0.08 4.43
CA PHE A 177 -3.50 0.94 5.26
C PHE A 177 -4.91 1.32 4.77
N GLY A 178 -5.06 1.68 3.49
CA GLY A 178 -6.36 2.02 2.92
C GLY A 178 -7.38 0.89 3.05
N PHE A 179 -6.95 -0.34 2.76
CA PHE A 179 -7.77 -1.54 2.93
C PHE A 179 -8.16 -1.78 4.40
N GLY A 180 -7.20 -1.69 5.33
CA GLY A 180 -7.41 -1.92 6.75
C GLY A 180 -8.33 -0.89 7.40
N VAL A 181 -8.21 0.40 7.05
CA VAL A 181 -9.06 1.48 7.57
C VAL A 181 -10.52 1.25 7.17
N VAL A 182 -10.80 0.84 5.93
CA VAL A 182 -12.17 0.52 5.51
C VAL A 182 -12.72 -0.70 6.25
N LEU A 183 -11.90 -1.74 6.48
CA LEU A 183 -12.33 -2.88 7.29
C LEU A 183 -12.63 -2.49 8.75
N LEU A 184 -11.84 -1.58 9.33
CA LEU A 184 -12.10 -1.01 10.66
C LEU A 184 -13.40 -0.21 10.66
N TYR A 185 -13.61 0.64 9.65
CA TYR A 185 -14.83 1.43 9.47
C TYR A 185 -16.06 0.52 9.41
N LEU A 186 -16.04 -0.52 8.56
CA LEU A 186 -17.15 -1.47 8.43
C LEU A 186 -17.42 -2.27 9.71
N ARG A 187 -16.41 -2.45 10.57
CA ARG A 187 -16.54 -3.21 11.83
C ARG A 187 -16.97 -2.34 13.02
N LEU A 188 -16.39 -1.17 13.16
CA LEU A 188 -16.53 -0.30 14.33
C LEU A 188 -17.59 0.80 14.10
N GLY A 189 -17.92 1.09 12.85
CA GLY A 189 -18.73 2.26 12.50
C GLY A 189 -17.93 3.57 12.69
N LEU A 190 -18.54 4.67 12.25
CA LEU A 190 -17.86 5.96 12.12
C LEU A 190 -17.37 6.51 13.47
N ALA A 191 -18.21 6.52 14.50
CA ALA A 191 -17.89 7.13 15.80
C ALA A 191 -16.67 6.48 16.46
N ARG A 192 -16.65 5.14 16.55
CA ARG A 192 -15.54 4.40 17.16
C ARG A 192 -14.25 4.49 16.33
N LEU A 193 -14.35 4.60 15.01
CA LEU A 193 -13.20 4.86 14.15
C LEU A 193 -12.58 6.23 14.48
N TRP A 194 -13.40 7.27 14.59
CA TRP A 194 -12.92 8.60 14.99
C TRP A 194 -12.32 8.61 16.39
N THR A 195 -12.94 7.93 17.35
CA THR A 195 -12.35 7.77 18.69
C THR A 195 -10.97 7.11 18.63
N LEU A 196 -10.81 6.07 17.81
CA LEU A 196 -9.52 5.39 17.61
C LEU A 196 -8.49 6.34 16.98
N ILE A 197 -8.85 7.05 15.91
CA ILE A 197 -7.97 8.00 15.22
C ILE A 197 -7.52 9.10 16.19
N LEU A 198 -8.46 9.71 16.91
CA LEU A 198 -8.16 10.76 17.89
C LEU A 198 -7.29 10.23 19.04
N SER A 199 -7.54 9.01 19.52
CA SER A 199 -6.70 8.38 20.56
C SER A 199 -5.26 8.20 20.08
N VAL A 200 -5.06 7.76 18.83
CA VAL A 200 -3.72 7.64 18.24
C VAL A 200 -3.05 9.01 18.12
N ILE A 201 -3.78 10.04 17.69
CA ILE A 201 -3.26 11.43 17.63
C ILE A 201 -2.81 11.91 19.00
N VAL A 202 -3.62 11.69 20.05
CA VAL A 202 -3.26 12.07 21.42
C VAL A 202 -2.01 11.34 21.92
N VAL A 203 -1.86 10.05 21.61
CA VAL A 203 -0.65 9.28 21.96
C VAL A 203 0.58 9.83 21.25
N ILE A 204 0.48 10.15 19.95
CA ILE A 204 1.59 10.73 19.18
C ILE A 204 1.95 12.12 19.72
N ALA A 205 0.96 12.97 20.01
CA ALA A 205 1.17 14.28 20.60
C ALA A 205 1.84 14.18 21.98
N GLY A 206 1.38 13.24 22.82
CA GLY A 206 2.00 12.95 24.12
C GLY A 206 3.47 12.52 23.99
N ALA A 207 3.78 11.65 23.03
CA ALA A 207 5.16 11.24 22.75
C ALA A 207 6.02 12.43 22.27
N ALA A 208 5.51 13.29 21.38
CA ALA A 208 6.21 14.47 20.91
C ALA A 208 6.45 15.50 22.04
N ILE A 209 5.50 15.66 22.96
CA ILE A 209 5.67 16.48 24.16
C ILE A 209 6.80 15.90 25.02
N LEU A 210 6.81 14.59 25.28
CA LEU A 210 7.87 13.95 26.06
C LEU A 210 9.24 14.13 25.41
N VAL A 211 9.37 13.98 24.09
CA VAL A 211 10.63 14.24 23.37
C VAL A 211 11.06 15.70 23.54
N THR A 212 10.11 16.64 23.45
CA THR A 212 10.38 18.07 23.60
C THR A 212 10.86 18.40 25.02
N LEU A 213 10.20 17.87 26.05
CA LEU A 213 10.58 18.07 27.45
C LEU A 213 11.94 17.45 27.81
N ASN A 214 12.40 16.46 27.05
CA ASN A 214 13.71 15.82 27.22
C ASN A 214 14.78 16.35 26.25
N GLU A 215 14.50 17.44 25.52
CA GLU A 215 15.39 18.00 24.49
C GLU A 215 15.87 16.96 23.47
N GLY A 216 15.06 15.94 23.22
CA GLY A 216 15.45 14.75 22.46
C GLY A 216 15.42 14.90 20.93
N TRP A 217 15.02 16.08 20.41
CA TRP A 217 14.84 16.30 18.97
C TRP A 217 16.13 16.11 18.16
N SER A 218 17.31 16.46 18.71
CA SER A 218 18.58 16.24 18.00
C SER A 218 18.80 14.75 17.73
N ARG A 219 18.56 13.88 18.71
CA ARG A 219 18.68 12.41 18.53
C ARG A 219 17.68 11.87 17.51
N VAL A 220 16.47 12.41 17.47
CA VAL A 220 15.46 12.01 16.47
C VAL A 220 15.94 12.40 15.07
N TRP A 221 16.46 13.61 14.90
CA TRP A 221 16.98 14.08 13.62
C TRP A 221 18.23 13.32 13.18
N GLU A 222 19.17 13.08 14.09
CA GLU A 222 20.36 12.27 13.86
C GLU A 222 19.99 10.86 13.39
N TRP A 223 19.03 10.22 14.07
CA TRP A 223 18.52 8.92 13.66
C TRP A 223 17.89 8.96 12.27
N LEU A 224 17.10 10.00 11.95
CA LEU A 224 16.44 10.17 10.65
C LEU A 224 17.44 10.32 9.50
N VAL A 225 18.47 11.16 9.67
CA VAL A 225 19.48 11.42 8.63
C VAL A 225 20.40 10.21 8.42
N GLN A 226 20.58 9.36 9.42
CA GLN A 226 21.32 8.10 9.30
C GLN A 226 20.55 7.01 8.53
N GLN A 227 19.27 7.21 8.22
CA GLN A 227 18.50 6.22 7.47
C GLN A 227 18.91 6.24 5.98
N ASN A 228 19.18 5.05 5.45
CA ASN A 228 19.37 4.82 4.02
C ASN A 228 18.20 3.98 3.46
N ALA A 229 18.17 3.78 2.15
CA ALA A 229 17.13 3.03 1.46
C ALA A 229 17.00 1.59 2.00
N LEU A 230 18.09 0.96 2.45
CA LEU A 230 18.06 -0.38 3.05
C LEU A 230 17.31 -0.37 4.39
N SER A 231 17.68 0.54 5.29
CA SER A 231 17.04 0.68 6.60
C SER A 231 15.56 1.04 6.47
N ILE A 232 15.25 1.99 5.58
CA ILE A 232 13.87 2.40 5.27
C ILE A 232 13.07 1.20 4.75
N SER A 233 13.63 0.40 3.85
CA SER A 233 12.98 -0.83 3.37
C SER A 233 12.71 -1.81 4.52
N GLY A 234 13.64 -1.97 5.46
CA GLY A 234 13.45 -2.79 6.65
C GLY A 234 12.27 -2.34 7.50
N TRP A 235 12.15 -1.03 7.77
CA TRP A 235 11.01 -0.47 8.51
C TRP A 235 9.69 -0.63 7.78
N LEU A 236 9.66 -0.34 6.47
CA LEU A 236 8.44 -0.50 5.66
C LEU A 236 7.98 -1.96 5.60
N LEU A 237 8.92 -2.91 5.48
CA LEU A 237 8.61 -4.33 5.52
C LEU A 237 8.01 -4.74 6.86
N LEU A 238 8.57 -4.24 7.98
CA LEU A 238 8.03 -4.48 9.31
C LEU A 238 6.60 -3.93 9.44
N VAL A 239 6.35 -2.70 8.98
CA VAL A 239 5.01 -2.09 9.01
C VAL A 239 4.03 -2.89 8.15
N ALA A 240 4.41 -3.28 6.93
CA ALA A 240 3.58 -4.09 6.05
C ALA A 240 3.23 -5.46 6.65
N ALA A 241 4.21 -6.11 7.31
CA ALA A 241 4.01 -7.38 8.00
C ALA A 241 3.02 -7.23 9.16
N VAL A 242 3.20 -6.21 10.01
CA VAL A 242 2.29 -5.92 11.13
C VAL A 242 0.88 -5.63 10.63
N GLN A 243 0.72 -4.77 9.61
CA GLN A 243 -0.60 -4.45 9.04
C GLN A 243 -1.29 -5.69 8.44
N SER A 244 -0.54 -6.54 7.74
CA SER A 244 -1.06 -7.78 7.16
C SER A 244 -1.55 -8.74 8.26
N VAL A 245 -0.75 -8.91 9.33
CA VAL A 245 -1.12 -9.74 10.48
C VAL A 245 -2.34 -9.20 11.21
N VAL A 246 -2.37 -7.88 11.49
CA VAL A 246 -3.52 -7.23 12.15
C VAL A 246 -4.79 -7.42 11.32
N THR A 247 -4.72 -7.17 10.01
CA THR A 247 -5.84 -7.33 9.08
C THR A 247 -6.35 -8.78 9.06
N TYR A 248 -5.43 -9.76 9.03
CA TYR A 248 -5.78 -11.17 9.09
C TYR A 248 -6.45 -11.56 10.42
N LEU A 249 -5.89 -11.11 11.55
CA LEU A 249 -6.40 -11.41 12.90
C LEU A 249 -7.79 -10.80 13.13
N MET A 250 -8.03 -9.58 12.62
CA MET A 250 -9.34 -8.94 12.69
C MET A 250 -10.44 -9.84 12.11
N ILE A 251 -10.17 -10.51 10.99
CA ILE A 251 -11.14 -11.36 10.31
C ILE A 251 -11.21 -12.77 10.91
N ARG A 252 -10.09 -13.29 11.44
CA ARG A 252 -10.09 -14.56 12.18
C ARG A 252 -11.04 -14.54 13.38
N LYS A 253 -11.10 -13.42 14.12
CA LYS A 253 -11.92 -13.24 15.33
C LYS A 253 -13.38 -12.87 15.05
N ALA A 254 -13.84 -12.82 13.79
CA ALA A 254 -15.25 -12.64 13.48
C ALA A 254 -16.00 -13.98 13.73
N THR A 255 -16.19 -14.31 15.01
CA THR A 255 -17.07 -15.39 15.43
C THR A 255 -18.49 -15.06 15.01
N SER A 256 -19.15 -16.03 14.37
CA SER A 256 -20.56 -15.99 13.99
C SER A 256 -21.40 -15.38 15.11
N ARG A 257 -21.97 -14.19 14.90
CA ARG A 257 -23.18 -13.82 15.62
C ARG A 257 -24.29 -14.64 14.98
N GLY A 258 -24.64 -15.74 15.64
CA GLY A 258 -25.93 -16.40 15.43
C GLY A 258 -27.07 -15.47 15.82
#